data_AF-A0A3R9PRA4-F1
#
_entry.id   AF-A0A3R9PRA4-F1
#
_cell.length_a   1.000
_cell.length_b   1.000
_cell.length_c   1.000
_cell.angle_alpha   90.00
_cell.angle_beta   90.00
_cell.angle_gamma   90.00
#
_symmetry.space_group_name_H-M   'P 1'
#
loop_
_entity.id
_entity.type
_entity.pdbx_description
1 polymer ?
#
loop_
_entity_poly.entity_id
_entity_poly.type
_entity_poly.pdbx_seq_one_letter_code
_entity_poly.pdbx_strand_id
1 'polypeptide(L)'
;MRRNILIHGLGITLRRLPAFLWTYVFNVTLAILFSLSLHLQLATLLNHSLAAQRLSNGFDLGAAGEVFLHLHEGPAGAAGNIATHASIPAFFVLYFLLVPGTLFCYLNKTPARLSTLFHQGLLHFWRFVRITFLALLVFAIILGPLSELESRWNDHIDDIFVGRPAFLLKLAALILVLLVASLLRLYFDLVEAYTVQLGLQFRPARIGIAKPDRRVRRTLGPAFRTLRRNFLRAWLTFLFLAILGAAAFVLSTRIAIHTLAQHRVWPTFLFAQIGLFLMLFTRFWQRGAETSLILQNPLLPPPEPISTISTPPVGPTDPPSPPPFAITAPDPIPNPEPAAPSLDEPDPGVFHHDPKPPH
;
A
#
# COMPACT_ATOMS: atom_id res chain seq x y z
N MET A 1 -5.13 -4.13 29.41
CA MET A 1 -3.67 -3.84 29.34
C MET A 1 -3.32 -3.22 27.98
N ARG A 2 -2.78 -1.99 27.94
CA ARG A 2 -2.33 -1.36 26.69
C ARG A 2 -1.02 -2.02 26.24
N ARG A 3 -1.06 -2.84 25.19
CA ARG A 3 0.15 -3.44 24.61
C ARG A 3 1.09 -2.37 24.06
N ASN A 4 2.40 -2.64 24.11
CA ASN A 4 3.39 -1.75 23.50
C ASN A 4 3.19 -1.70 21.98
N ILE A 5 3.03 -0.50 21.41
CA ILE A 5 2.79 -0.25 19.97
C ILE A 5 3.92 -0.86 19.14
N LEU A 6 5.16 -0.71 19.59
CA LEU A 6 6.35 -1.24 18.93
C LEU A 6 6.29 -2.76 18.78
N ILE A 7 6.11 -3.48 19.88
CA ILE A 7 6.12 -4.95 19.91
C ILE A 7 4.89 -5.51 19.20
N HIS A 8 3.73 -4.87 19.37
CA HIS A 8 2.52 -5.29 18.68
C HIS A 8 2.63 -5.06 17.17
N GLY A 9 3.19 -3.92 16.74
CA GLY A 9 3.48 -3.63 15.34
C GLY A 9 4.49 -4.61 14.73
N LEU A 10 5.52 -4.99 15.49
CA LEU A 10 6.47 -6.02 15.08
C LEU A 10 5.75 -7.36 14.89
N GLY A 11 4.91 -7.74 15.86
CA GLY A 11 4.12 -8.97 15.79
C GLY A 11 3.17 -9.02 14.60
N ILE A 12 2.53 -7.90 14.24
CA ILE A 12 1.70 -7.81 13.01
C ILE A 12 2.58 -8.03 11.76
N THR A 13 3.73 -7.35 11.71
CA THR A 13 4.67 -7.42 10.58
C THR A 13 5.21 -8.83 10.39
N LEU A 14 5.66 -9.48 11.47
CA LEU A 14 6.21 -10.83 11.44
C LEU A 14 5.16 -11.90 11.10
N ARG A 15 3.92 -11.75 11.58
CA ARG A 15 2.81 -12.65 11.20
C ARG A 15 2.42 -12.52 9.73
N ARG A 16 2.85 -11.44 9.06
CA ARG A 16 2.56 -11.12 7.67
C ARG A 16 3.83 -10.93 6.84
N LEU A 17 4.90 -11.64 7.20
CA LEU A 17 6.17 -11.66 6.46
C LEU A 17 6.01 -11.86 4.94
N PRO A 18 5.09 -12.70 4.43
CA PRO A 18 4.93 -12.86 2.98
C PRO A 18 4.64 -11.53 2.26
N ALA A 19 3.93 -10.60 2.87
CA ALA A 19 3.62 -9.30 2.27
C ALA A 19 4.89 -8.44 2.08
N PHE A 20 5.74 -8.45 3.10
CA PHE A 20 7.05 -7.82 3.07
C PHE A 20 7.98 -8.50 2.06
N LEU A 21 8.06 -9.82 2.08
CA LEU A 21 8.92 -10.60 1.17
C LEU A 21 8.53 -10.38 -0.29
N TRP A 22 7.24 -10.39 -0.63
CA TRP A 22 6.80 -10.09 -1.99
C TRP A 22 7.21 -8.68 -2.41
N THR A 23 7.06 -7.69 -1.53
CA THR A 23 7.47 -6.31 -1.82
C THR A 23 8.97 -6.21 -2.05
N TYR A 24 9.77 -6.92 -1.25
CA TYR A 24 11.21 -7.00 -1.43
C TYR A 24 11.58 -7.68 -2.76
N VAL A 25 10.99 -8.83 -3.08
CA VAL A 25 11.23 -9.56 -4.34
C VAL A 25 10.89 -8.68 -5.55
N PHE A 26 9.77 -7.96 -5.52
CA PHE A 26 9.43 -7.03 -6.60
C PHE A 26 10.42 -5.87 -6.70
N ASN A 27 10.88 -5.31 -5.56
CA ASN A 27 11.88 -4.26 -5.55
C ASN A 27 13.22 -4.75 -6.15
N VAL A 28 13.69 -5.93 -5.74
CA VAL A 28 14.89 -6.56 -6.31
C VAL A 28 14.73 -6.83 -7.81
N THR A 29 13.58 -7.34 -8.23
CA THR A 29 13.30 -7.63 -9.65
C THR A 29 13.34 -6.35 -10.48
N LEU A 30 12.70 -5.28 -10.01
CA LEU A 30 12.77 -3.96 -10.66
C LEU A 30 14.20 -3.42 -10.67
N ALA A 31 14.92 -3.51 -9.56
CA ALA A 31 16.31 -3.08 -9.47
C ALA A 31 17.21 -3.79 -10.47
N ILE A 32 17.04 -5.11 -10.65
CA ILE A 32 17.79 -5.90 -11.64
C ILE A 32 17.43 -5.46 -13.06
N LEU A 33 16.14 -5.36 -13.38
CA LEU A 33 15.67 -4.95 -14.71
C LEU A 33 16.21 -3.56 -15.09
N PHE A 34 16.20 -2.60 -14.17
CA PHE A 34 16.71 -1.25 -14.42
C PHE A 34 18.23 -1.18 -14.40
N SER A 35 18.90 -2.00 -13.58
CA SER A 35 20.37 -2.08 -13.59
C SER A 35 20.91 -2.57 -14.93
N LEU A 36 20.16 -3.41 -15.67
CA LEU A 36 20.57 -3.89 -16.98
C LEU A 36 20.62 -2.75 -18.01
N SER A 37 19.56 -1.93 -18.04
CA SER A 37 19.52 -0.75 -18.90
C SER A 37 20.62 0.26 -18.54
N LEU A 38 20.86 0.46 -17.25
CA LEU A 38 21.90 1.35 -16.75
C LEU A 38 23.30 0.82 -17.09
N HIS A 39 23.53 -0.49 -16.97
CA HIS A 39 24.80 -1.12 -17.35
C HIS A 39 25.11 -0.92 -18.83
N LEU A 40 24.13 -1.09 -19.72
CA LEU A 40 24.31 -0.87 -21.15
C LEU A 40 24.71 0.59 -21.44
N GLN A 41 24.08 1.56 -20.77
CA GLN A 41 24.43 2.98 -20.91
C GLN A 41 25.83 3.28 -20.36
N LEU A 42 26.15 2.80 -19.15
CA LEU A 42 27.46 3.01 -18.54
C LEU A 42 28.59 2.34 -19.31
N ALA A 43 28.39 1.13 -19.83
CA ALA A 43 29.40 0.43 -20.62
C ALA A 43 29.80 1.24 -21.87
N THR A 44 28.84 1.87 -22.55
CA THR A 44 29.15 2.70 -23.72
C THR A 44 29.97 3.95 -23.38
N LEU A 45 29.70 4.59 -22.23
CA LEU A 45 30.43 5.78 -21.76
C LEU A 45 31.80 5.44 -21.15
N LEU A 46 31.90 4.34 -20.42
CA LEU A 46 33.10 3.95 -19.69
C LEU A 46 34.14 3.26 -20.58
N ASN A 47 33.74 2.61 -21.68
CA ASN A 47 34.68 1.93 -22.58
C ASN A 47 35.73 2.86 -23.22
N HIS A 48 35.52 4.19 -23.20
CA HIS A 48 36.43 5.17 -23.80
C HIS A 48 36.84 6.30 -22.83
N SER A 49 36.52 6.21 -21.53
CA SER A 49 36.68 7.32 -20.58
C SER A 49 37.76 7.07 -19.53
N LEU A 50 38.62 8.07 -19.29
CA LEU A 50 39.58 8.14 -18.18
C LEU A 50 38.91 8.00 -16.80
N ALA A 51 37.62 8.33 -16.69
CA ALA A 51 36.84 8.14 -15.46
C ALA A 51 36.69 6.65 -15.10
N ALA A 52 36.64 5.75 -16.09
CA ALA A 52 36.57 4.31 -15.86
C ALA A 52 37.81 3.78 -15.14
N GLN A 53 38.99 4.33 -15.47
CA GLN A 53 40.26 3.95 -14.86
C GLN A 53 40.41 4.47 -13.42
N ARG A 54 39.78 5.60 -13.10
CA ARG A 54 39.70 6.10 -11.71
C ARG A 54 38.72 5.28 -10.88
N LEU A 55 37.53 4.98 -11.43
CA LEU A 55 36.53 4.12 -10.80
C LEU A 55 37.04 2.69 -10.55
N SER A 56 37.89 2.15 -11.44
CA SER A 56 38.45 0.80 -11.29
C SER A 56 39.58 0.71 -10.25
N ASN A 57 40.37 1.78 -10.08
CA ASN A 57 41.57 1.74 -9.23
C ASN A 57 41.32 2.21 -7.79
N GLY A 58 40.26 2.97 -7.54
CA GLY A 58 39.83 3.36 -6.22
C GLY A 58 38.52 4.09 -6.36
N PHE A 59 37.42 3.45 -5.98
CA PHE A 59 36.06 3.97 -6.14
C PHE A 59 35.95 5.43 -5.63
N ASP A 60 36.06 6.38 -6.56
CA ASP A 60 36.06 7.81 -6.29
C ASP A 60 34.64 8.35 -6.43
N LEU A 61 34.07 8.80 -5.30
CA LEU A 61 32.72 9.35 -5.23
C LEU A 61 32.56 10.60 -6.10
N GLY A 62 33.63 11.38 -6.30
CA GLY A 62 33.62 12.55 -7.17
C GLY A 62 33.48 12.14 -8.64
N ALA A 63 34.32 11.21 -9.09
CA ALA A 63 34.24 10.66 -10.44
C ALA A 63 32.91 9.93 -10.71
N ALA A 64 32.38 9.20 -9.73
CA ALA A 64 31.07 8.56 -9.84
C ALA A 64 29.94 9.59 -9.98
N GLY A 65 30.00 10.69 -9.24
CA GLY A 65 29.04 11.79 -9.34
C GLY A 65 29.10 12.51 -10.69
N GLU A 66 30.30 12.75 -11.20
CA GLU A 66 30.51 13.38 -12.51
C GLU A 66 29.96 12.50 -13.66
N VAL A 67 30.23 11.19 -13.64
CA VAL A 67 29.65 10.23 -14.61
C VAL A 67 28.12 10.20 -14.53
N PHE A 68 27.55 10.34 -13.34
CA PHE A 68 26.09 10.37 -13.16
C PHE A 68 25.45 11.64 -13.75
N LEU A 69 26.08 12.81 -13.61
CA LEU A 69 25.59 14.05 -14.20
C LEU A 69 25.63 14.01 -15.73
N HIS A 70 26.70 13.45 -16.30
CA HIS A 70 26.85 13.30 -17.75
C HIS A 70 26.04 12.12 -18.33
N LEU A 71 25.40 11.30 -17.48
CA LEU A 71 24.60 10.16 -17.92
C LEU A 71 23.40 10.60 -18.78
N HIS A 72 22.91 11.83 -18.59
CA HIS A 72 21.82 12.41 -19.39
C HIS A 72 22.27 12.92 -20.78
N GLU A 73 23.58 13.02 -21.01
CA GLU A 73 24.17 13.61 -22.23
C GLU A 73 24.69 12.53 -23.21
N GLY A 74 24.56 11.25 -22.86
CA GLY A 74 25.12 10.14 -23.64
C GLY A 74 24.44 9.88 -25.01
N PRO A 75 25.10 9.13 -25.93
CA PRO A 75 24.69 8.98 -27.33
C PRO A 75 23.41 8.15 -27.54
N ALA A 76 22.90 7.53 -26.47
CA ALA A 76 21.64 6.80 -26.47
C ALA A 76 20.46 7.77 -26.44
N GLY A 77 20.30 8.56 -27.50
CA GLY A 77 19.18 9.47 -27.71
C GLY A 77 17.82 8.78 -27.53
N ALA A 78 16.82 9.56 -27.11
CA ALA A 78 15.39 9.25 -26.95
C ALA A 78 14.99 7.89 -26.34
N ALA A 79 15.40 6.75 -26.91
CA ALA A 79 15.14 5.39 -26.43
C ALA A 79 15.82 5.06 -25.09
N GLY A 80 17.05 5.56 -24.85
CA GLY A 80 17.73 5.41 -23.56
C GLY A 80 17.01 6.15 -22.44
N ASN A 81 16.54 7.37 -22.74
CA ASN A 81 15.73 8.18 -21.84
C ASN A 81 14.35 7.56 -21.57
N ILE A 82 13.68 6.98 -22.57
CA ILE A 82 12.37 6.33 -22.36
C ILE A 82 12.49 5.14 -21.40
N ALA A 83 13.54 4.31 -21.50
CA ALA A 83 13.73 3.16 -20.62
C ALA A 83 14.07 3.56 -19.17
N THR A 84 14.93 4.56 -18.98
CA THR A 84 15.21 5.10 -17.63
C THR A 84 14.01 5.85 -17.05
N HIS A 85 13.24 6.59 -17.84
CA HIS A 85 12.03 7.27 -17.37
C HIS A 85 10.85 6.32 -17.13
N ALA A 86 10.75 5.19 -17.83
CA ALA A 86 9.71 4.16 -17.62
C ALA A 86 9.84 3.44 -16.27
N SER A 87 11.03 3.48 -15.66
CA SER A 87 11.28 2.84 -14.35
C SER A 87 10.46 3.46 -13.22
N ILE A 88 10.34 4.78 -13.25
CA ILE A 88 9.63 5.60 -12.26
C ILE A 88 8.13 5.27 -12.21
N PRO A 89 7.35 5.34 -13.32
CA PRO A 89 5.95 4.99 -13.31
C PRO A 89 5.72 3.50 -13.00
N ALA A 90 6.57 2.59 -13.48
CA ALA A 90 6.46 1.17 -13.15
C ALA A 90 6.61 0.92 -11.63
N PHE A 91 7.59 1.57 -11.00
CA PHE A 91 7.75 1.54 -9.55
C PHE A 91 6.53 2.11 -8.83
N PHE A 92 6.00 3.26 -9.27
CA PHE A 92 4.80 3.86 -8.67
C PHE A 92 3.59 2.96 -8.78
N VAL A 93 3.31 2.38 -9.96
CA VAL A 93 2.17 1.47 -10.15
C VAL A 93 2.29 0.27 -9.20
N LEU A 94 3.47 -0.34 -9.11
CA LEU A 94 3.70 -1.48 -8.24
C LEU A 94 3.58 -1.09 -6.76
N TYR A 95 4.11 0.06 -6.37
CA TYR A 95 3.95 0.62 -5.02
C TYR A 95 2.46 0.85 -4.68
N PHE A 96 1.70 1.47 -5.59
CA PHE A 96 0.27 1.74 -5.41
C PHE A 96 -0.59 0.48 -5.39
N LEU A 97 -0.12 -0.64 -5.92
CA LEU A 97 -0.78 -1.93 -5.80
C LEU A 97 -0.43 -2.62 -4.47
N LEU A 98 0.85 -2.67 -4.10
CA LEU A 98 1.31 -3.43 -2.94
C LEU A 98 0.98 -2.75 -1.60
N VAL A 99 1.14 -1.44 -1.48
CA VAL A 99 0.94 -0.73 -0.20
C VAL A 99 -0.50 -0.83 0.32
N PRO A 100 -1.55 -0.51 -0.44
CA PRO A 100 -2.92 -0.72 0.03
C PRO A 100 -3.24 -2.21 0.30
N GLY A 101 -2.72 -3.12 -0.52
CA GLY A 101 -2.88 -4.56 -0.30
C GLY A 101 -2.28 -5.05 1.03
N THR A 102 -1.09 -4.56 1.38
CA THR A 102 -0.41 -4.90 2.64
C THR A 102 -1.16 -4.33 3.85
N LEU A 103 -1.59 -3.06 3.79
CA LEU A 103 -2.40 -2.42 4.83
C LEU A 103 -3.73 -3.15 5.07
N PHE A 104 -4.38 -3.62 4.00
CA PHE A 104 -5.58 -4.45 4.11
C PHE A 104 -5.32 -5.73 4.90
N CYS A 105 -4.23 -6.45 4.58
CA CYS A 105 -3.88 -7.71 5.26
C CYS A 105 -3.53 -7.49 6.74
N TYR A 106 -2.99 -6.32 7.09
CA TYR A 106 -2.68 -5.93 8.46
C TYR A 106 -3.95 -5.68 9.27
N LEU A 107 -4.96 -5.03 8.67
CA LEU A 107 -6.23 -4.73 9.32
C LEU A 107 -7.16 -5.94 9.45
N ASN A 108 -7.33 -6.74 8.38
CA ASN A 108 -8.31 -7.83 8.34
C ASN A 108 -7.80 -9.20 8.79
N LYS A 109 -6.54 -9.30 9.20
CA LYS A 109 -5.89 -10.57 9.56
C LYS A 109 -6.01 -11.65 8.45
N THR A 110 -6.14 -11.25 7.18
CA THR A 110 -6.11 -12.17 6.03
C THR A 110 -4.68 -12.58 5.70
N PRO A 111 -4.46 -13.78 5.12
CA PRO A 111 -3.13 -14.20 4.67
C PRO A 111 -2.66 -13.32 3.51
N ALA A 112 -1.38 -12.93 3.51
CA ALA A 112 -0.79 -12.07 2.49
C ALA A 112 -0.37 -12.88 1.24
N ARG A 113 -1.35 -13.38 0.50
CA ARG A 113 -1.12 -14.04 -0.80
C ARG A 113 -0.96 -12.99 -1.90
N LEU A 114 -0.14 -13.25 -2.90
CA LEU A 114 0.09 -12.33 -4.02
C LEU A 114 -1.22 -11.88 -4.69
N SER A 115 -2.12 -12.83 -4.98
CA SER A 115 -3.45 -12.53 -5.54
C SER A 115 -4.27 -11.59 -4.66
N THR A 116 -4.24 -11.78 -3.33
CA THR A 116 -4.95 -10.91 -2.39
C THR A 116 -4.34 -9.51 -2.32
N LEU A 117 -3.01 -9.38 -2.38
CA LEU A 117 -2.33 -8.09 -2.37
C LEU A 117 -2.70 -7.27 -3.61
N PHE A 118 -2.59 -7.87 -4.81
CA PHE A 118 -2.94 -7.18 -6.05
C PHE A 118 -4.44 -6.89 -6.16
N HIS A 119 -5.30 -7.84 -5.81
CA HIS A 119 -6.75 -7.63 -5.88
C HIS A 119 -7.21 -6.50 -4.95
N GLN A 120 -6.76 -6.53 -3.68
CA GLN A 120 -7.11 -5.46 -2.73
C GLN A 120 -6.42 -4.15 -3.07
N GLY A 121 -5.20 -4.22 -3.62
CA GLY A 121 -4.47 -3.08 -4.14
C GLY A 121 -5.23 -2.36 -5.25
N LEU A 122 -5.71 -3.11 -6.24
CA LEU A 122 -6.47 -2.59 -7.37
C LEU A 122 -7.79 -1.94 -6.92
N LEU A 123 -8.50 -2.54 -5.97
CA LEU A 123 -9.74 -1.98 -5.43
C LEU A 123 -9.52 -0.62 -4.74
N HIS A 124 -8.39 -0.43 -4.06
CA HIS A 124 -8.07 0.79 -3.33
C HIS A 124 -7.17 1.76 -4.13
N PHE A 125 -6.73 1.37 -5.32
CA PHE A 125 -5.74 2.07 -6.14
C PHE A 125 -6.07 3.55 -6.31
N TRP A 126 -7.24 3.86 -6.89
CA TRP A 126 -7.64 5.24 -7.16
C TRP A 126 -7.79 6.09 -5.91
N ARG A 127 -8.22 5.48 -4.80
CA ARG A 127 -8.33 6.18 -3.52
C ARG A 127 -6.95 6.54 -2.99
N PHE A 128 -6.02 5.60 -3.07
CA PHE A 128 -4.64 5.78 -2.63
C PHE A 128 -3.95 6.84 -3.51
N VAL A 129 -4.08 6.78 -4.82
CA VAL A 129 -3.58 7.80 -5.77
C VAL A 129 -4.06 9.21 -5.39
N ARG A 130 -5.36 9.39 -5.13
CA ARG A 130 -5.91 10.69 -4.72
C ARG A 130 -5.32 11.20 -3.41
N ILE A 131 -5.12 10.31 -2.42
CA ILE A 131 -4.51 10.68 -1.14
C ILE A 131 -3.05 11.07 -1.36
N THR A 132 -2.32 10.35 -2.21
CA THR A 132 -0.92 10.66 -2.49
C THR A 132 -0.77 11.99 -3.21
N PHE A 133 -1.64 12.34 -4.15
CA PHE A 133 -1.66 13.68 -4.74
C PHE A 133 -1.95 14.78 -3.70
N LEU A 134 -2.93 14.55 -2.82
CA LEU A 134 -3.22 15.47 -1.73
C LEU A 134 -2.03 15.60 -0.76
N ALA A 135 -1.36 14.49 -0.45
CA ALA A 135 -0.17 14.46 0.38
C ALA A 135 0.95 15.26 -0.28
N LEU A 136 1.26 14.99 -1.55
CA LEU A 136 2.28 15.71 -2.30
C LEU A 136 2.01 17.21 -2.30
N LEU A 137 0.77 17.63 -2.55
CA LEU A 137 0.38 19.04 -2.50
C LEU A 137 0.65 19.66 -1.12
N VAL A 138 0.22 19.00 -0.04
CA VAL A 138 0.43 19.50 1.34
C VAL A 138 1.91 19.51 1.71
N PHE A 139 2.66 18.48 1.31
CA PHE A 139 4.11 18.44 1.48
C PHE A 139 4.79 19.59 0.75
N ALA A 140 4.42 19.88 -0.50
CA ALA A 140 4.98 20.99 -1.27
C ALA A 140 4.68 22.35 -0.61
N ILE A 141 3.45 22.55 -0.13
CA ILE A 141 3.04 23.81 0.53
C ILE A 141 3.77 24.03 1.86
N ILE A 142 4.05 22.97 2.62
CA ILE A 142 4.67 23.11 3.95
C ILE A 142 6.19 23.01 3.89
N LEU A 143 6.72 21.98 3.22
CA LEU A 143 8.17 21.76 3.15
C LEU A 143 8.86 22.68 2.14
N GLY A 144 8.20 23.09 1.06
CA GLY A 144 8.81 23.96 0.05
C GLY A 144 9.30 25.30 0.63
N PRO A 145 8.44 26.07 1.33
CA PRO A 145 8.88 27.29 2.00
C PRO A 145 9.91 27.03 3.10
N LEU A 146 9.81 25.89 3.79
CA LEU A 146 10.74 25.54 4.86
C LEU A 146 12.13 25.19 4.32
N SER A 147 12.23 24.52 3.18
CA SER A 147 13.50 24.24 2.50
C SER A 147 14.12 25.49 1.90
N GLU A 148 13.30 26.42 1.37
CA GLU A 148 13.79 27.71 0.91
C GLU A 148 14.37 28.53 2.08
N LEU A 149 13.68 28.53 3.22
CA LEU A 149 14.16 29.18 4.44
C LEU A 149 15.47 28.54 4.93
N GLU A 150 15.57 27.21 4.88
CA GLU A 150 16.79 26.49 5.24
C GLU A 150 17.95 26.80 4.31
N SER A 151 17.72 26.92 2.99
CA SER A 151 18.74 27.34 2.03
C SER A 151 19.27 28.74 2.34
N ARG A 152 18.38 29.72 2.54
CA ARG A 152 18.76 31.09 2.87
C ARG A 152 19.49 31.19 4.21
N TRP A 153 19.09 30.37 5.17
CA TRP A 153 19.76 30.27 6.46
C TRP A 153 21.17 29.70 6.31
N ASN A 154 21.36 28.70 5.45
CA ASN A 154 22.66 28.12 5.18
C ASN A 154 23.60 29.12 4.50
N ASP A 155 23.11 29.90 3.54
CA ASP A 155 23.87 30.97 2.88
C ASP A 155 24.31 32.02 3.92
N HIS A 156 23.39 32.44 4.80
CA HIS A 156 23.70 33.38 5.87
C HIS A 156 24.75 32.85 6.87
N ILE A 157 24.72 31.55 7.18
CA ILE A 157 25.73 30.94 8.04
C ILE A 157 27.10 30.93 7.37
N ASP A 158 27.16 30.63 6.07
CA ASP A 158 28.42 30.58 5.33
C ASP A 158 29.12 31.94 5.28
N ASP A 159 28.35 33.03 5.25
CA ASP A 159 28.90 34.38 5.27
C ASP A 159 29.52 34.77 6.63
N ILE A 160 29.01 34.22 7.74
CA ILE A 160 29.38 34.66 9.10
C ILE A 160 30.32 33.68 9.80
N PHE A 161 30.14 32.38 9.58
CA PHE A 161 30.81 31.32 10.33
C PHE A 161 31.56 30.37 9.40
N VAL A 162 32.76 29.95 9.80
CA VAL A 162 33.55 28.94 9.08
C VAL A 162 33.85 27.76 10.00
N GLY A 163 33.84 26.54 9.46
CA GLY A 163 34.27 25.32 10.15
C GLY A 163 33.19 24.65 11.00
N ARG A 164 33.56 24.13 12.17
CA ARG A 164 32.68 23.33 13.05
C ARG A 164 31.37 24.03 13.48
N PRO A 165 31.36 25.32 13.89
CA PRO A 165 30.11 25.96 14.32
C PRO A 165 29.12 26.12 13.16
N ALA A 166 29.61 26.47 11.96
CA ALA A 166 28.79 26.54 10.76
C ALA A 166 28.13 25.19 10.45
N PHE A 167 28.92 24.11 10.52
CA PHE A 167 28.40 22.75 10.32
C PHE A 167 27.29 22.38 11.31
N LEU A 168 27.45 22.68 12.60
CA LEU A 168 26.43 22.35 13.61
C LEU A 168 25.13 23.14 13.40
N LEU A 169 25.22 24.41 13.01
CA LEU A 169 24.06 25.25 12.74
C LEU A 169 23.30 24.78 11.48
N LYS A 170 24.03 24.45 10.41
CA LYS A 170 23.45 23.84 9.20
C LYS A 170 22.78 22.49 9.51
N LEU A 171 23.45 21.65 10.29
CA LEU A 171 22.90 20.37 10.72
C LEU A 171 21.62 20.55 11.54
N ALA A 172 21.57 21.54 12.43
CA ALA A 172 20.38 21.85 13.21
C ALA A 172 19.19 22.28 12.32
N ALA A 173 19.44 23.10 11.30
CA ALA A 173 18.43 23.50 10.33
C ALA A 173 17.90 22.29 9.54
N LEU A 174 18.79 21.42 9.05
CA LEU A 174 18.42 20.18 8.38
C LEU A 174 17.60 19.25 9.30
N ILE A 175 18.00 19.10 10.56
CA ILE A 175 17.26 18.31 11.55
C ILE A 175 15.85 18.87 11.72
N LEU A 176 15.68 20.19 11.80
CA LEU A 176 14.36 20.82 11.91
C LEU A 176 13.47 20.47 10.71
N VAL A 177 13.99 20.57 9.49
CA VAL A 177 13.28 20.18 8.27
C VAL A 177 12.87 18.70 8.32
N LEU A 178 13.79 17.81 8.71
CA LEU A 178 13.53 16.38 8.83
C LEU A 178 12.48 16.05 9.90
N LEU A 179 12.46 16.78 11.02
CA LEU A 179 11.46 16.61 12.07
C LEU A 179 10.07 16.99 11.55
N VAL A 180 9.92 18.12 10.85
CA VAL A 180 8.65 18.53 10.23
C VAL A 180 8.22 17.52 9.17
N ALA A 181 9.13 17.10 8.29
CA ALA A 181 8.86 16.09 7.27
C ALA A 181 8.42 14.75 7.88
N SER A 182 9.06 14.33 8.98
CA SER A 182 8.70 13.09 9.70
C SER A 182 7.28 13.15 10.27
N LEU A 183 6.86 14.33 10.77
CA LEU A 183 5.54 14.51 11.32
C LEU A 183 4.46 14.47 10.25
N LEU A 184 4.69 15.16 9.13
CA LEU A 184 3.81 15.10 7.97
C LEU A 184 3.72 13.66 7.43
N ARG A 185 4.85 12.95 7.37
CA ARG A 185 4.89 11.57 6.90
C ARG A 185 4.05 10.66 7.78
N LEU A 186 4.24 10.71 9.11
CA LEU A 186 3.44 9.96 10.06
C LEU A 186 1.95 10.28 9.92
N TYR A 187 1.59 11.57 9.79
CA TYR A 187 0.19 11.98 9.64
C TYR A 187 -0.46 11.35 8.39
N PHE A 188 0.17 11.46 7.22
CA PHE A 188 -0.36 10.89 5.98
C PHE A 188 -0.35 9.37 5.99
N ASP A 189 0.62 8.75 6.65
CA ASP A 189 0.65 7.31 6.83
C ASP A 189 -0.56 6.82 7.66
N LEU A 190 -0.94 7.54 8.73
CA LEU A 190 -2.20 7.28 9.45
C LEU A 190 -3.44 7.50 8.58
N VAL A 191 -3.46 8.57 7.77
CA VAL A 191 -4.59 8.85 6.85
C VAL A 191 -4.79 7.67 5.90
N GLU A 192 -3.71 7.17 5.28
CA GLU A 192 -3.76 6.01 4.38
C GLU A 192 -4.33 4.78 5.09
N ALA A 193 -3.85 4.44 6.28
CA ALA A 193 -4.35 3.27 7.01
C ALA A 193 -5.83 3.43 7.44
N TYR A 194 -6.25 4.62 7.88
CA TYR A 194 -7.67 4.91 8.13
C TYR A 194 -8.52 4.87 6.86
N THR A 195 -7.94 5.20 5.71
CA THR A 195 -8.67 5.12 4.45
C THR A 195 -8.97 3.68 4.07
N VAL A 196 -8.01 2.77 4.24
CA VAL A 196 -8.24 1.34 4.04
C VAL A 196 -9.32 0.85 5.01
N GLN A 197 -9.25 1.20 6.31
CA GLN A 197 -10.29 0.83 7.28
C GLN A 197 -11.71 1.27 6.86
N LEU A 198 -11.85 2.50 6.37
CA LEU A 198 -13.14 2.99 5.87
C LEU A 198 -13.58 2.26 4.59
N GLY A 199 -12.64 1.79 3.76
CA GLY A 199 -12.94 0.98 2.57
C GLY A 199 -13.52 -0.39 2.92
N LEU A 200 -13.12 -0.96 4.06
CA LEU A 200 -13.62 -2.24 4.56
C LEU A 200 -15.06 -2.18 5.04
N GLN A 201 -15.43 -1.10 5.72
CA GLN A 201 -16.71 -1.00 6.42
C GLN A 201 -17.90 -0.62 5.52
N PHE A 202 -17.66 -0.04 4.33
CA PHE A 202 -18.72 0.45 3.44
C PHE A 202 -18.94 -0.41 2.17
N ARG A 203 -18.56 -1.69 2.20
CA ARG A 203 -18.94 -2.66 1.16
C ARG A 203 -20.34 -3.18 1.47
N PRO A 204 -21.41 -2.49 1.02
CA PRO A 204 -21.98 -2.83 -0.28
C PRO A 204 -22.55 -1.60 -1.01
N ALA A 205 -21.81 -1.02 -1.95
CA ALA A 205 -22.43 -0.27 -3.03
C ALA A 205 -22.37 -1.17 -4.27
N ARG A 206 -23.47 -1.89 -4.46
CA ARG A 206 -23.85 -2.62 -5.67
C ARG A 206 -23.43 -1.80 -6.90
N ILE A 207 -22.79 -2.48 -7.85
CA ILE A 207 -22.59 -2.10 -9.26
C ILE A 207 -23.54 -0.98 -9.66
N GLY A 208 -23.04 0.23 -9.95
CA GLY A 208 -23.89 1.28 -10.48
C GLY A 208 -23.40 2.71 -10.31
N ILE A 209 -23.39 3.27 -9.09
CA ILE A 209 -23.29 4.73 -8.93
C ILE A 209 -22.48 5.09 -7.69
N ALA A 210 -21.15 5.01 -7.79
CA ALA A 210 -20.26 5.57 -6.77
C ALA A 210 -20.18 7.09 -6.97
N LYS A 211 -21.00 7.86 -6.24
CA LYS A 211 -20.85 9.33 -6.18
C LYS A 211 -19.40 9.67 -5.81
N PRO A 212 -18.80 10.73 -6.38
CA PRO A 212 -17.41 11.12 -6.11
C PRO A 212 -17.25 11.41 -4.62
N ASP A 213 -16.57 10.49 -3.95
CA ASP A 213 -16.53 10.37 -2.51
C ASP A 213 -15.92 11.60 -1.81
N ARG A 214 -16.78 12.41 -1.16
CA ARG A 214 -16.40 13.29 -0.04
C ARG A 214 -15.73 12.55 1.14
N ARG A 215 -15.50 11.24 1.02
CA ARG A 215 -15.04 10.30 2.07
C ARG A 215 -13.56 10.41 2.41
N VAL A 216 -12.70 10.91 1.51
CA VAL A 216 -11.26 11.14 1.81
C VAL A 216 -11.08 12.28 2.83
N ARG A 217 -11.89 13.34 2.76
CA ARG A 217 -11.85 14.41 3.79
C ARG A 217 -12.26 13.88 5.17
N ARG A 218 -13.16 12.88 5.21
CA ARG A 218 -13.66 12.29 6.44
C ARG A 218 -12.60 11.47 7.20
N THR A 219 -11.50 11.06 6.54
CA THR A 219 -10.39 10.34 7.21
C THR A 219 -9.33 11.26 7.78
N LEU A 220 -9.23 12.51 7.31
CA LEU A 220 -8.24 13.50 7.81
C LEU A 220 -8.46 13.85 9.29
N GLY A 221 -9.70 14.23 9.64
CA GLY A 221 -10.04 14.66 11.00
C GLY A 221 -9.78 13.59 12.08
N PRO A 222 -10.23 12.34 11.89
CA PRO A 222 -9.93 11.27 12.82
C PRO A 222 -8.45 10.92 12.92
N ALA A 223 -7.73 10.88 11.79
CA ALA A 223 -6.28 10.65 11.79
C ALA A 223 -5.56 11.72 12.62
N PHE A 224 -5.94 12.99 12.44
CA PHE A 224 -5.39 14.10 13.23
C PHE A 224 -5.72 13.97 14.71
N ARG A 225 -6.95 13.58 15.06
CA ARG A 225 -7.36 13.39 16.45
C ARG A 225 -6.57 12.28 17.14
N THR A 226 -6.37 11.15 16.46
CA THR A 226 -5.59 10.01 16.98
C THR A 226 -4.11 10.38 17.13
N LEU A 227 -3.55 11.09 16.14
CA LEU A 227 -2.19 11.59 16.20
C LEU A 227 -2.01 12.56 17.37
N ARG A 228 -2.90 13.55 17.55
CA ARG A 228 -2.82 14.53 18.64
C ARG A 228 -2.90 13.86 20.01
N ARG A 229 -3.78 12.87 20.20
CA ARG A 229 -3.96 12.19 21.49
C ARG A 229 -2.77 11.31 21.88
N ASN A 230 -2.06 10.75 20.90
CA ASN A 230 -0.92 9.86 21.13
C ASN A 230 0.38 10.42 20.54
N PHE A 231 0.48 11.75 20.40
CA PHE A 231 1.48 12.42 19.56
C PHE A 231 2.89 11.97 19.89
N LEU A 232 3.31 12.18 21.14
CA LEU A 232 4.68 11.91 21.56
C LEU A 232 5.03 10.43 21.39
N ARG A 233 4.11 9.53 21.77
CA ARG A 233 4.34 8.09 21.70
C ARG A 233 4.41 7.59 20.25
N ALA A 234 3.49 8.04 19.40
CA ALA A 234 3.44 7.66 17.99
C ALA A 234 4.63 8.23 17.22
N TRP A 235 4.95 9.51 17.44
CA TRP A 235 6.02 10.21 16.77
C TRP A 235 7.40 9.71 17.18
N LEU A 236 7.68 9.52 18.48
CA LEU A 236 8.96 8.94 18.92
C LEU A 236 9.15 7.50 18.42
N THR A 237 8.08 6.69 18.40
CA THR A 237 8.11 5.34 17.83
C THR A 237 8.46 5.37 16.34
N PHE A 238 7.81 6.26 15.59
CA PHE A 238 8.05 6.45 14.17
C PHE A 238 9.49 6.91 13.89
N LEU A 239 9.95 7.93 14.61
CA LEU A 239 11.28 8.51 14.49
C LEU A 239 12.37 7.51 14.86
N PHE A 240 12.20 6.75 15.94
CA PHE A 240 13.11 5.67 16.31
C PHE A 240 13.25 4.64 15.18
N LEU A 241 12.13 4.16 14.62
CA LEU A 241 12.18 3.20 13.51
C LEU A 241 12.75 3.80 12.22
N ALA A 242 12.52 5.10 11.97
CA ALA A 242 13.05 5.79 10.81
C ALA A 242 14.58 5.91 10.89
N ILE A 243 15.09 6.32 12.06
CA ILE A 243 16.52 6.41 12.35
C ILE A 243 17.14 5.02 12.29
N LEU A 244 16.49 3.99 12.84
CA LEU A 244 16.99 2.61 12.78
C LEU A 244 17.13 2.12 11.33
N GLY A 245 16.13 2.38 10.49
CA GLY A 245 16.17 2.03 9.06
C GLY A 245 17.27 2.79 8.32
N ALA A 246 17.37 4.11 8.55
CA ALA A 246 18.40 4.94 7.95
C ALA A 246 19.82 4.53 8.39
N ALA A 247 20.01 4.25 9.68
CA ALA A 247 21.29 3.79 10.21
C ALA A 247 21.70 2.44 9.59
N ALA A 248 20.77 1.49 9.47
CA ALA A 248 21.02 0.21 8.81
C ALA A 248 21.44 0.41 7.34
N PHE A 249 20.78 1.31 6.61
CA PHE A 249 21.12 1.65 5.23
C PHE A 249 22.48 2.35 5.10
N VAL A 250 22.79 3.32 5.96
CA VAL A 250 24.08 4.03 5.95
C VAL A 250 25.22 3.09 6.30
N LEU A 251 25.07 2.26 7.33
CA LEU A 251 26.09 1.29 7.74
C LEU A 251 26.37 0.27 6.64
N SER A 252 25.32 -0.32 6.05
CA SER A 252 25.47 -1.27 4.94
C SER A 252 26.10 -0.63 3.71
N THR A 253 25.70 0.60 3.35
CA THR A 253 26.31 1.35 2.24
C THR A 253 27.78 1.66 2.52
N ARG A 254 28.11 2.06 3.75
CA ARG A 254 29.50 2.31 4.14
C ARG A 254 30.35 1.05 4.07
N ILE A 255 29.85 -0.07 4.57
CA ILE A 255 30.52 -1.39 4.45
C ILE A 255 30.65 -1.78 2.98
N ALA A 256 29.62 -1.55 2.16
CA ALA A 256 29.67 -1.79 0.73
C ALA A 256 30.81 -0.96 0.10
N ILE A 257 30.85 0.36 0.30
CA ILE A 257 31.90 1.25 -0.22
C ILE A 257 33.31 0.79 0.19
N HIS A 258 33.51 0.43 1.46
CA HIS A 258 34.81 -0.08 1.90
C HIS A 258 35.18 -1.44 1.30
N THR A 259 34.19 -2.28 0.96
CA THR A 259 34.41 -3.57 0.30
C THR A 259 34.55 -3.46 -1.22
N LEU A 260 34.09 -2.37 -1.87
CA LEU A 260 34.35 -2.08 -3.29
C LEU A 260 35.84 -1.91 -3.62
N ALA A 261 36.67 -1.55 -2.62
CA ALA A 261 38.12 -1.53 -2.79
C ALA A 261 38.71 -2.93 -3.08
N GLN A 262 37.92 -4.00 -2.90
CA GLN A 262 38.28 -5.35 -3.28
C GLN A 262 37.57 -5.71 -4.60
N HIS A 263 38.25 -6.46 -5.48
CA HIS A 263 37.76 -6.86 -6.81
C HIS A 263 36.48 -7.74 -6.81
N ARG A 264 35.81 -7.91 -5.66
CA ARG A 264 34.64 -8.78 -5.48
C ARG A 264 33.37 -7.92 -5.51
N VAL A 265 32.72 -7.87 -6.68
CA VAL A 265 31.46 -7.13 -6.90
C VAL A 265 30.27 -7.74 -6.15
N TRP A 266 30.28 -9.06 -5.94
CA TRP A 266 29.16 -9.78 -5.34
C TRP A 266 28.89 -9.45 -3.85
N PRO A 267 29.90 -9.44 -2.95
CA PRO A 267 29.72 -9.00 -1.55
C PRO A 267 29.15 -7.58 -1.42
N THR A 268 29.65 -6.64 -2.22
CA THR A 268 29.13 -5.26 -2.27
C THR A 268 27.64 -5.23 -2.57
N PHE A 269 27.21 -5.94 -3.61
CA PHE A 269 25.81 -6.04 -3.98
C PHE A 269 24.99 -6.63 -2.83
N LEU A 270 25.48 -7.70 -2.20
CA LEU A 270 24.80 -8.34 -1.08
C LEU A 270 24.63 -7.39 0.12
N PHE A 271 25.67 -6.62 0.48
CA PHE A 271 25.58 -5.64 1.57
C PHE A 271 24.59 -4.52 1.26
N ALA A 272 24.59 -3.98 0.04
CA ALA A 272 23.62 -2.98 -0.38
C ALA A 272 22.18 -3.53 -0.32
N GLN A 273 21.96 -4.77 -0.77
CA GLN A 273 20.66 -5.43 -0.70
C GLN A 273 20.21 -5.70 0.73
N ILE A 274 21.10 -6.11 1.64
CA ILE A 274 20.81 -6.25 3.07
C ILE A 274 20.41 -4.90 3.67
N GLY A 275 21.09 -3.82 3.29
CA GLY A 275 20.73 -2.45 3.68
C GLY A 275 19.31 -2.06 3.30
N LEU A 276 18.98 -2.24 2.01
CA LEU A 276 17.64 -1.98 1.48
C LEU A 276 16.58 -2.89 2.12
N PHE A 277 16.90 -4.16 2.36
CA PHE A 277 16.03 -5.11 3.04
C PHE A 277 15.69 -4.63 4.46
N LEU A 278 16.70 -4.23 5.25
CA LEU A 278 16.50 -3.73 6.61
C LEU A 278 15.73 -2.41 6.62
N MET A 279 16.04 -1.48 5.70
CA MET A 279 15.30 -0.24 5.54
C MET A 279 13.83 -0.51 5.20
N LEU A 280 13.56 -1.43 4.26
CA LEU A 280 12.19 -1.83 3.92
C LEU A 280 11.49 -2.52 5.09
N PHE A 281 12.19 -3.37 5.83
CA PHE A 281 11.64 -4.06 7.00
C PHE A 281 11.21 -3.07 8.08
N THR A 282 12.07 -2.10 8.42
CA THR A 282 11.72 -1.04 9.38
C THR A 282 10.54 -0.20 8.90
N ARG A 283 10.41 0.04 7.59
CA ARG A 283 9.22 0.70 7.02
C ARG A 283 7.94 -0.12 7.19
N PHE A 284 8.00 -1.43 6.96
CA PHE A 284 6.85 -2.32 7.22
C PHE A 284 6.51 -2.39 8.72
N TRP A 285 7.53 -2.33 9.58
CA TRP A 285 7.35 -2.26 11.02
C TRP A 285 6.67 -0.95 11.45
N GLN A 286 7.05 0.20 10.87
CA GLN A 286 6.34 1.47 11.08
C GLN A 286 4.86 1.35 10.73
N ARG A 287 4.54 0.78 9.56
CA ARG A 287 3.14 0.52 9.16
C ARG A 287 2.40 -0.42 10.11
N GLY A 288 3.08 -1.45 10.61
CA GLY A 288 2.53 -2.34 11.63
C GLY A 288 2.22 -1.61 12.94
N ALA A 289 3.12 -0.71 13.36
CA ALA A 289 2.93 0.13 14.55
C ALA A 289 1.74 1.09 14.39
N GLU A 290 1.60 1.75 13.24
CA GLU A 290 0.46 2.60 12.90
C GLU A 290 -0.86 1.83 12.88
N THR A 291 -0.86 0.64 12.27
CA THR A 291 -2.02 -0.25 12.26
C THR A 291 -2.43 -0.62 13.69
N SER A 292 -1.45 -0.89 14.56
CA SER A 292 -1.74 -1.19 15.97
C SER A 292 -2.39 -0.03 16.72
N LEU A 293 -2.00 1.21 16.39
CA LEU A 293 -2.61 2.43 16.93
C LEU A 293 -4.07 2.58 16.47
N ILE A 294 -4.34 2.27 15.20
CA ILE A 294 -5.68 2.33 14.61
C ILE A 294 -6.59 1.26 15.18
N LEU A 295 -6.10 0.03 15.35
CA LEU A 295 -6.87 -1.05 15.98
C LEU A 295 -7.23 -0.73 17.44
N GLN A 296 -6.45 0.11 18.12
CA GLN A 296 -6.74 0.61 19.47
C GLN A 296 -7.71 1.81 19.46
N ASN A 297 -7.85 2.52 18.34
CA ASN A 297 -8.69 3.71 18.17
C ASN A 297 -9.48 3.64 16.85
N PRO A 298 -10.40 2.65 16.71
CA PRO A 298 -11.15 2.47 15.47
C PRO A 298 -12.15 3.63 15.26
N LEU A 299 -12.41 3.98 13.99
CA LEU A 299 -13.31 5.09 13.62
C LEU A 299 -14.78 4.85 13.99
N LEU A 300 -15.17 3.59 13.90
CA LEU A 300 -16.49 3.06 14.19
C LEU A 300 -16.26 1.80 15.04
N PRO A 301 -17.15 1.48 16.00
CA PRO A 301 -17.07 0.21 16.70
C PRO A 301 -16.97 -0.92 15.67
N PRO A 302 -16.19 -1.99 15.95
CA PRO A 302 -16.17 -3.15 15.07
C PRO A 302 -17.62 -3.56 14.80
N PRO A 303 -18.00 -3.94 13.56
CA PRO A 303 -19.30 -4.53 13.35
C PRO A 303 -19.44 -5.62 14.41
N GLU A 304 -20.49 -5.51 15.23
CA GLU A 304 -20.78 -6.57 16.19
C GLU A 304 -20.70 -7.88 15.41
N PRO A 305 -20.01 -8.90 15.91
CA PRO A 305 -20.11 -10.21 15.28
C PRO A 305 -21.60 -10.44 15.13
N ILE A 306 -22.07 -10.64 13.90
CA ILE A 306 -23.42 -11.11 13.69
C ILE A 306 -23.45 -12.35 14.57
N SER A 307 -24.12 -12.25 15.73
CA SER A 307 -24.50 -13.41 16.49
C SER A 307 -25.23 -14.20 15.45
N THR A 308 -24.57 -15.24 14.92
CA THR A 308 -25.28 -16.28 14.20
C THR A 308 -26.39 -16.58 15.15
N ILE A 309 -27.62 -16.18 14.79
CA ILE A 309 -28.81 -16.63 15.48
C ILE A 309 -28.56 -18.11 15.52
N SER A 310 -28.28 -18.60 16.73
CA SER A 310 -28.10 -20.01 16.97
C SER A 310 -29.48 -20.54 16.63
N THR A 311 -29.69 -20.90 15.37
CA THR A 311 -30.79 -21.77 15.00
C THR A 311 -30.60 -22.92 15.96
N PRO A 312 -31.51 -23.12 16.92
CA PRO A 312 -31.38 -24.24 17.84
C PRO A 312 -31.14 -25.47 16.97
N PRO A 313 -30.22 -26.37 17.35
CA PRO A 313 -30.03 -27.60 16.60
C PRO A 313 -31.42 -28.20 16.42
N VAL A 314 -31.87 -28.32 15.18
CA VAL A 314 -33.02 -29.14 14.84
C VAL A 314 -32.58 -30.53 15.28
N GLY A 315 -32.96 -30.89 16.50
CA GLY A 315 -32.90 -32.27 16.94
C GLY A 315 -33.66 -33.10 15.92
N PRO A 316 -33.29 -34.39 15.74
CA PRO A 316 -34.05 -35.28 14.88
C PRO A 316 -35.52 -35.13 15.22
N THR A 317 -36.28 -34.64 14.26
CA THR A 317 -37.70 -34.38 14.40
C THR A 317 -38.34 -35.73 14.58
N ASP A 318 -38.73 -36.08 15.81
CA ASP A 318 -39.71 -37.12 16.02
C ASP A 318 -40.94 -36.77 15.15
N PRO A 319 -41.47 -37.73 14.36
CA PRO A 319 -42.66 -37.48 13.57
C PRO A 319 -43.79 -37.01 14.50
N PRO A 320 -44.58 -36.01 14.09
CA PRO A 320 -45.64 -35.48 14.93
C PRO A 320 -46.62 -36.59 15.27
N SER A 321 -46.78 -36.87 16.57
CA SER A 321 -47.89 -37.66 17.08
C SER A 321 -49.21 -37.03 16.58
N PRO A 322 -50.12 -37.80 15.96
CA PRO A 322 -51.38 -37.26 15.51
C PRO A 322 -52.18 -36.70 16.71
N PRO A 323 -52.90 -35.59 16.54
CA PRO A 323 -53.74 -35.04 17.60
C PRO A 323 -54.85 -36.04 17.97
N PRO A 324 -55.27 -36.10 19.24
CA PRO A 324 -56.40 -36.93 19.64
C PRO A 324 -57.65 -36.46 18.89
N PHE A 325 -58.29 -37.40 18.19
CA PHE A 325 -59.56 -37.19 17.49
C PHE A 325 -60.62 -36.67 18.49
N ALA A 326 -60.92 -35.38 18.43
CA ALA A 326 -62.18 -34.86 18.92
C ALA A 326 -63.24 -35.20 17.87
N ILE A 327 -64.22 -36.02 18.26
CA ILE A 327 -65.39 -36.32 17.45
C ILE A 327 -66.26 -35.06 17.43
N THR A 328 -66.03 -34.18 16.46
CA THR A 328 -66.95 -33.08 16.14
C THR A 328 -68.06 -33.65 15.26
N ALA A 329 -69.31 -33.35 15.61
CA ALA A 329 -70.50 -33.77 14.87
C ALA A 329 -70.42 -33.33 13.38
N PRO A 330 -71.00 -34.11 12.44
CA PRO A 330 -70.93 -33.79 11.02
C PRO A 330 -71.76 -32.54 10.70
N ASP A 331 -71.13 -31.56 10.05
CA ASP A 331 -71.81 -30.40 9.46
C ASP A 331 -72.75 -30.82 8.32
N PRO A 332 -73.90 -30.12 8.15
CA PRO A 332 -74.82 -30.39 7.06
C PRO A 332 -74.20 -30.05 5.70
N ILE A 333 -74.40 -30.96 4.74
CA ILE A 333 -73.91 -30.91 3.36
C ILE A 333 -74.31 -29.58 2.67
N PRO A 334 -73.34 -28.80 2.13
CA PRO A 334 -73.65 -27.67 1.27
C PRO A 334 -74.24 -28.14 -0.07
N ASN A 335 -75.30 -27.46 -0.51
CA ASN A 335 -76.01 -27.69 -1.76
C ASN A 335 -75.05 -27.67 -2.96
N PRO A 336 -75.11 -28.62 -3.92
CA PRO A 336 -74.22 -28.63 -5.07
C PRO A 336 -74.49 -27.44 -6.01
N GLU A 337 -73.43 -26.73 -6.41
CA GLU A 337 -73.48 -25.72 -7.47
C GLU A 337 -73.91 -26.34 -8.81
N PRO A 338 -74.70 -25.61 -9.64
CA PRO A 338 -75.12 -26.08 -10.94
C PRO A 338 -73.94 -26.20 -11.91
N ALA A 339 -73.92 -27.31 -12.65
CA ALA A 339 -72.89 -27.64 -13.64
C ALA A 339 -72.76 -26.55 -14.71
N ALA A 340 -71.52 -26.08 -14.93
CA ALA A 340 -71.19 -25.22 -16.06
C ALA A 340 -71.36 -25.98 -17.39
N PRO A 341 -71.90 -25.34 -18.44
CA PRO A 341 -72.13 -26.00 -19.73
C PRO A 341 -70.80 -26.37 -20.40
N SER A 342 -70.75 -27.60 -20.91
CA SER A 342 -69.65 -28.21 -21.64
C SER A 342 -69.26 -27.37 -22.86
N LEU A 343 -67.96 -27.07 -23.00
CA LEU A 343 -67.39 -26.51 -24.22
C LEU A 343 -67.52 -27.53 -25.36
N ASP A 344 -68.02 -27.07 -26.49
CA ASP A 344 -68.15 -27.83 -27.72
C ASP A 344 -66.79 -28.28 -28.28
N GLU A 345 -66.86 -29.43 -28.94
CA GLU A 345 -65.81 -30.24 -29.55
C GLU A 345 -64.90 -29.45 -30.52
N PRO A 346 -63.57 -29.71 -30.55
CA PRO A 346 -62.65 -28.98 -31.41
C PRO A 346 -62.77 -29.39 -32.89
N ASP A 347 -62.90 -28.37 -33.74
CA ASP A 347 -63.05 -28.45 -35.20
C ASP A 347 -61.85 -29.15 -35.89
N PRO A 348 -62.05 -30.29 -36.58
CA PRO A 348 -60.98 -31.09 -37.18
C PRO A 348 -60.62 -30.62 -38.59
N GLY A 349 -60.38 -29.31 -38.76
CA GLY A 349 -60.21 -28.68 -40.08
C GLY A 349 -58.91 -27.90 -40.33
N VAL A 350 -58.05 -27.68 -39.32
CA VAL A 350 -56.86 -26.81 -39.48
C VAL A 350 -55.61 -27.62 -39.80
N PHE A 351 -55.65 -28.32 -40.92
CA PHE A 351 -54.46 -28.87 -41.55
C PHE A 351 -53.81 -27.86 -42.51
N HIS A 352 -52.49 -28.05 -42.70
CA HIS A 352 -51.67 -27.69 -43.87
C HIS A 352 -50.99 -26.31 -43.90
N HIS A 353 -49.72 -26.30 -43.47
CA HIS A 353 -48.71 -25.39 -44.02
C HIS A 353 -47.62 -26.21 -44.70
N ASP A 354 -47.49 -26.02 -46.02
CA ASP A 354 -46.46 -26.57 -46.89
C ASP A 354 -45.05 -26.05 -46.57
N PRO A 355 -44.00 -26.85 -46.80
CA PRO A 355 -42.61 -26.40 -46.66
C PRO A 355 -42.13 -25.60 -47.88
N LYS A 356 -41.45 -24.48 -47.61
CA LYS A 356 -40.85 -23.57 -48.59
C LYS A 356 -39.52 -24.13 -49.15
N PRO A 357 -39.21 -24.03 -50.45
CA PRO A 357 -37.94 -24.49 -51.01
C PRO A 357 -36.77 -23.50 -50.80
N PRO A 358 -35.51 -23.98 -50.85
CA PRO A 358 -34.32 -23.16 -50.61
C PRO A 358 -33.86 -22.41 -51.87
N HIS A 359 -33.31 -21.21 -51.67
CA HIS A 359 -32.47 -20.49 -52.62
C HIS A 359 -31.09 -20.25 -52.01
#